data_AF-B5Y5B4-F1
#
_entry.id   AF-B5Y5B4-F1
#
_cell.length_a   1.000
_cell.length_b   1.000
_cell.length_c   1.000
_cell.angle_alpha   90.00
_cell.angle_beta   90.00
_cell.angle_gamma   90.00
#
_symmetry.space_group_name_H-M   'P 1'
#
loop_
_entity.id
_entity.type
_entity.pdbx_description
1 polymer ?
#
loop_
_entity_poly.entity_id
_entity_poly.type
_entity_poly.pdbx_seq_one_letter_code
_entity_poly.pdbx_strand_id
1 'polypeptide(L)'
;MNFTRLHFSVFLASISASIVSSQNACLATINALALEEAAIDDVSVMRKYTLCPNTVYAIGRLNNDNDVVEGQAFLPLRPNLHVQCGPNGSHEDQCLMQGGSLQVDGSSAYGISDSRVDNVILEGITFVNATRNVWINKPGNVTFKDCEFLNNVAFTTPVHLDYFDGSASSEALTVTFANSRFENNQYPGRPATPALILSSSRQNRLILEDCAFSGNDMTHNNTLSETQSALIESSGPLRIVRNCFSFNQMGVSPVVLYNGDFQFLNNFDELSRGIKCPLTSRFESAAQFEAFAPICEDFDAATCLLSETGAATPAPNVTTVPTPAVGGAPTVSPAGAVPSTPTGTVPAPTLSPAVVDETDRGIEVPESSAVYSAHSVGLSLMAAFFVVVCQM
;
A
#
# COMPACT_ATOMS: atom_id res chain seq x y z
N MET A 1 -6.70 -26.48 -48.86
CA MET A 1 -5.24 -26.30 -48.74
C MET A 1 -4.82 -27.02 -47.48
N ASN A 2 -4.10 -28.14 -47.64
CA ASN A 2 -3.68 -29.01 -46.53
C ASN A 2 -2.39 -28.46 -45.92
N PHE A 3 -2.40 -28.16 -44.62
CA PHE A 3 -1.19 -27.86 -43.85
C PHE A 3 -0.67 -29.13 -43.18
N THR A 4 0.51 -29.55 -43.62
CA THR A 4 1.29 -30.66 -43.10
C THR A 4 1.89 -30.28 -41.74
N ARG A 5 1.59 -31.07 -40.69
CA ARG A 5 2.22 -30.96 -39.36
C ARG A 5 3.68 -31.45 -39.43
N LEU A 6 4.62 -30.56 -39.12
CA LEU A 6 6.01 -30.93 -38.83
C LEU A 6 6.10 -31.43 -37.37
N HIS A 7 6.50 -32.69 -37.18
CA HIS A 7 6.87 -33.23 -35.87
C HIS A 7 8.32 -32.84 -35.56
N PHE A 8 8.52 -31.97 -34.57
CA PHE A 8 9.83 -31.71 -33.97
C PHE A 8 9.97 -32.58 -32.72
N SER A 9 10.81 -33.62 -32.78
CA SER A 9 11.22 -34.40 -31.61
C SER A 9 12.34 -33.65 -30.90
N VAL A 10 11.99 -32.94 -29.82
CA VAL A 10 12.97 -32.33 -28.92
C VAL A 10 13.41 -33.38 -27.89
N PHE A 11 14.69 -33.73 -27.90
CA PHE A 11 15.32 -34.53 -26.86
C PHE A 11 15.43 -33.68 -25.59
N LEU A 12 14.61 -33.97 -24.59
CA LEU A 12 14.75 -33.45 -23.22
C LEU A 12 15.91 -34.18 -22.53
N ALA A 13 17.10 -33.56 -22.53
CA ALA A 13 18.16 -33.94 -21.62
C ALA A 13 17.81 -33.41 -20.22
N SER A 14 17.46 -34.30 -19.29
CA SER A 14 17.21 -33.97 -17.89
C SER A 14 18.51 -33.56 -17.20
N ILE A 15 18.85 -32.27 -17.30
CA ILE A 15 19.90 -31.65 -16.47
C ILE A 15 19.31 -31.52 -15.07
N SER A 16 19.66 -32.47 -14.20
CA SER A 16 19.41 -32.37 -12.76
C SER A 16 20.39 -31.36 -12.18
N ALA A 17 20.10 -30.07 -12.32
CA ALA A 17 20.83 -29.03 -11.62
C ALA A 17 20.49 -29.15 -10.13
N SER A 18 21.42 -29.68 -9.34
CA SER A 18 21.36 -29.59 -7.88
C SER A 18 21.49 -28.12 -7.50
N ILE A 19 20.37 -27.43 -7.37
CA ILE A 19 20.30 -26.10 -6.79
C ILE A 19 20.64 -26.27 -5.32
N VAL A 20 21.91 -26.09 -4.98
CA VAL A 20 22.34 -25.85 -3.61
C VAL A 20 21.76 -24.48 -3.24
N SER A 21 20.53 -24.50 -2.73
CA SER A 21 19.89 -23.35 -2.13
C SER A 21 20.84 -22.82 -1.06
N SER A 22 21.46 -21.67 -1.31
CA SER A 22 22.11 -20.90 -0.26
C SER A 22 21.00 -20.38 0.65
N GLN A 23 20.52 -21.23 1.55
CA GLN A 23 19.35 -21.00 2.42
C GLN A 23 19.48 -19.78 3.37
N ASN A 24 20.59 -19.03 3.31
CA ASN A 24 20.84 -17.86 4.15
C ASN A 24 21.16 -16.58 3.36
N ALA A 25 20.92 -16.55 2.04
CA ALA A 25 21.12 -15.32 1.26
C ALA A 25 19.88 -14.43 1.39
N CYS A 26 20.03 -13.26 2.00
CA CYS A 26 19.03 -12.21 1.96
C CYS A 26 19.06 -11.48 0.60
N LEU A 27 17.94 -10.89 0.20
CA LEU A 27 17.80 -10.12 -1.03
C LEU A 27 18.20 -8.66 -0.79
N ALA A 28 19.27 -8.22 -1.47
CA ALA A 28 19.75 -6.83 -1.38
C ALA A 28 18.92 -5.85 -2.23
N THR A 29 18.02 -6.33 -3.11
CA THR A 29 17.16 -5.49 -3.96
C THR A 29 15.77 -6.09 -4.12
N ILE A 30 14.75 -5.24 -4.28
CA ILE A 30 13.38 -5.60 -4.68
C ILE A 30 13.34 -6.11 -6.12
N ASN A 31 14.22 -5.59 -7.00
CA ASN A 31 14.33 -6.09 -8.37
C ASN A 31 14.67 -7.58 -8.42
N ALA A 32 15.54 -8.08 -7.52
CA ALA A 32 15.85 -9.50 -7.43
C ALA A 32 14.59 -10.31 -7.08
N LEU A 33 13.81 -9.86 -6.10
CA LEU A 33 12.54 -10.49 -5.73
C LEU A 33 11.56 -10.50 -6.92
N ALA A 34 11.36 -9.34 -7.57
CA ALA A 34 10.45 -9.20 -8.69
C ALA A 34 10.84 -10.11 -9.88
N LEU A 35 12.14 -10.26 -10.15
CA LEU A 35 12.64 -11.17 -11.19
C LEU A 35 12.47 -12.63 -10.82
N GLU A 36 12.67 -12.99 -9.55
CA GLU A 36 12.42 -14.35 -9.07
C GLU A 36 10.93 -14.69 -9.16
N GLU A 37 10.04 -13.80 -8.70
CA GLU A 37 8.59 -14.01 -8.81
C GLU A 37 8.11 -14.05 -10.26
N ALA A 38 8.63 -13.21 -11.15
CA ALA A 38 8.26 -13.23 -12.58
C ALA A 38 8.61 -14.56 -13.27
N ALA A 39 9.55 -15.34 -12.73
CA ALA A 39 9.94 -16.64 -13.26
C ALA A 39 9.12 -17.82 -12.67
N ILE A 40 8.19 -17.55 -11.75
CA ILE A 40 7.42 -18.57 -11.03
C ILE A 40 6.00 -18.66 -11.59
N ASP A 41 5.72 -19.81 -12.22
CA ASP A 41 4.37 -20.16 -12.70
C ASP A 41 3.49 -20.75 -11.59
N ASP A 42 4.06 -21.54 -10.67
CA ASP A 42 3.32 -22.19 -9.60
C ASP A 42 3.25 -21.31 -8.34
N VAL A 43 2.15 -20.58 -8.21
CA VAL A 43 1.85 -19.75 -7.03
C VAL A 43 1.09 -20.49 -5.93
N SER A 44 0.90 -21.80 -6.03
CA SER A 44 0.12 -22.57 -5.04
C SER A 44 0.90 -22.86 -3.75
N VAL A 45 2.22 -22.70 -3.77
CA VAL A 45 3.11 -22.98 -2.63
C VAL A 45 3.59 -21.67 -2.00
N MET A 46 3.71 -21.66 -0.67
CA MET A 46 4.29 -20.54 0.08
C MET A 46 5.74 -20.30 -0.31
N ARG A 47 6.04 -19.08 -0.76
CA ARG A 47 7.37 -18.62 -1.15
C ARG A 47 7.82 -17.57 -0.16
N LYS A 48 9.00 -17.79 0.42
CA LYS A 48 9.54 -16.95 1.48
C LYS A 48 10.79 -16.21 1.00
N TYR A 49 10.78 -14.89 1.12
CA TYR A 49 11.88 -14.00 0.80
C TYR A 49 12.34 -13.27 2.05
N THR A 50 13.66 -13.20 2.25
CA THR A 50 14.26 -12.43 3.34
C THR A 50 14.98 -11.23 2.76
N LEU A 51 14.52 -10.03 3.09
CA LEU A 51 15.20 -8.79 2.79
C LEU A 51 16.44 -8.64 3.68
N CYS A 52 17.52 -8.08 3.14
CA CYS A 52 18.73 -7.85 3.91
C CYS A 52 18.51 -6.80 5.00
N PRO A 53 18.94 -7.06 6.24
CA PRO A 53 18.82 -6.09 7.32
C PRO A 53 19.66 -4.83 7.01
N ASN A 54 19.30 -3.70 7.62
CA ASN A 54 19.96 -2.41 7.47
C ASN A 54 20.08 -1.95 6.01
N THR A 55 19.09 -2.27 5.19
CA THR A 55 19.10 -2.00 3.76
C THR A 55 18.02 -1.00 3.39
N VAL A 56 18.41 0.02 2.61
CA VAL A 56 17.48 0.97 2.01
C VAL A 56 17.14 0.53 0.58
N TYR A 57 15.88 0.20 0.38
CA TYR A 57 15.29 -0.13 -0.91
C TYR A 57 14.69 1.14 -1.52
N ALA A 58 15.50 1.85 -2.31
CA ALA A 58 15.05 3.04 -3.04
C ALA A 58 14.11 2.65 -4.18
N ILE A 59 12.82 2.92 -4.01
CA ILE A 59 11.77 2.57 -4.97
C ILE A 59 11.62 3.68 -6.01
N GLY A 60 11.48 3.27 -7.27
CA GLY A 60 11.37 4.17 -8.42
C GLY A 60 10.02 4.87 -8.50
N ARG A 61 9.97 5.90 -9.33
CA ARG A 61 8.79 6.69 -9.63
C ARG A 61 8.19 6.23 -10.95
N LEU A 62 6.89 6.39 -11.11
CA LEU A 62 6.23 6.23 -12.40
C LEU A 62 6.46 7.47 -13.25
N ASN A 63 6.87 7.29 -14.50
CA ASN A 63 6.80 8.33 -15.52
C ASN A 63 5.37 8.41 -16.11
N ASN A 64 5.19 9.23 -17.15
CA ASN A 64 3.88 9.40 -17.81
C ASN A 64 3.43 8.14 -18.57
N ASP A 65 4.35 7.26 -18.92
CA ASP A 65 4.10 5.99 -19.62
C ASP A 65 3.87 4.83 -18.64
N ASN A 66 3.80 5.12 -17.33
CA ASN A 66 3.70 4.14 -16.24
C ASN A 66 4.91 3.20 -16.11
N ASP A 67 6.06 3.57 -16.66
CA ASP A 67 7.31 2.86 -16.43
C ASP A 67 7.95 3.31 -15.11
N VAL A 68 8.57 2.35 -14.42
CA VAL A 68 9.39 2.64 -13.24
C VAL A 68 10.71 3.28 -13.69
N VAL A 69 10.95 4.51 -13.24
CA VAL A 69 12.19 5.27 -13.45
C VAL A 69 12.83 5.63 -12.10
N GLU A 70 14.13 5.91 -12.09
CA GLU A 70 14.84 6.45 -10.91
C GLU A 70 14.79 5.57 -9.63
N GLY A 71 14.82 4.24 -9.77
CA GLY A 71 14.89 3.35 -8.60
C GLY A 71 14.59 1.90 -8.92
N GLN A 72 14.20 1.15 -7.90
CA GLN A 72 13.79 -0.25 -8.00
C GLN A 72 12.30 -0.36 -8.34
N ALA A 73 11.89 -1.50 -8.89
CA ALA A 73 10.50 -1.86 -9.08
C ALA A 73 9.74 -1.90 -7.73
N PHE A 74 8.42 -1.86 -7.82
CA PHE A 74 7.54 -2.07 -6.66
C PHE A 74 7.65 -3.52 -6.20
N LEU A 75 7.29 -3.79 -4.95
CA LEU A 75 7.14 -5.14 -4.45
C LEU A 75 5.83 -5.73 -4.98
N PRO A 76 5.86 -6.71 -5.89
CA PRO A 76 4.65 -7.31 -6.43
C PRO A 76 4.04 -8.30 -5.42
N LEU A 77 2.75 -8.15 -5.11
CA LEU A 77 2.02 -9.12 -4.29
C LEU A 77 1.41 -10.22 -5.16
N ARG A 78 1.78 -11.46 -4.85
CA ARG A 78 1.27 -12.68 -5.50
C ARG A 78 0.78 -13.68 -4.45
N PRO A 79 -0.09 -14.63 -4.79
CA PRO A 79 -0.56 -15.62 -3.83
C PRO A 79 0.57 -16.41 -3.16
N ASN A 80 0.38 -16.72 -1.87
CA ASN A 80 1.30 -17.51 -1.05
C ASN A 80 2.71 -16.90 -1.01
N LEU A 81 2.81 -15.62 -0.66
CA LEU A 81 4.06 -14.86 -0.59
C LEU A 81 4.33 -14.39 0.84
N HIS A 82 5.52 -14.68 1.37
CA HIS A 82 6.00 -14.17 2.65
C HIS A 82 7.29 -13.39 2.45
N VAL A 83 7.27 -12.08 2.64
CA VAL A 83 8.46 -11.23 2.61
C VAL A 83 8.74 -10.73 4.02
N GLN A 84 9.92 -11.01 4.54
CA GLN A 84 10.33 -10.60 5.88
C GLN A 84 11.61 -9.77 5.85
N CYS A 85 11.74 -8.82 6.77
CA CYS A 85 13.00 -8.12 7.03
C CYS A 85 13.91 -8.94 7.92
N GLY A 86 15.14 -9.23 7.44
CA GLY A 86 16.09 -10.01 8.19
C GLY A 86 15.62 -11.44 8.49
N PRO A 87 16.42 -12.23 9.22
CA PRO A 87 16.09 -13.61 9.53
C PRO A 87 14.87 -13.73 10.46
N ASN A 88 14.62 -12.72 11.30
CA ASN A 88 13.60 -12.74 12.34
C ASN A 88 12.29 -12.07 11.94
N GLY A 89 12.26 -11.29 10.85
CA GLY A 89 11.08 -10.51 10.47
C GLY A 89 10.82 -9.31 11.39
N SER A 90 11.84 -8.82 12.10
CA SER A 90 11.66 -7.70 13.04
C SER A 90 11.79 -6.37 12.31
N HIS A 91 10.98 -5.37 12.65
CA HIS A 91 11.24 -3.98 12.21
C HIS A 91 12.61 -3.48 12.67
N GLU A 92 13.15 -4.02 13.77
CA GLU A 92 14.50 -3.72 14.26
C GLU A 92 15.61 -4.16 13.28
N ASP A 93 15.31 -5.05 12.33
CA ASP A 93 16.24 -5.43 11.26
C ASP A 93 16.38 -4.32 10.19
N GLN A 94 15.61 -3.22 10.26
CA GLN A 94 15.76 -1.98 9.49
C GLN A 94 15.74 -2.13 7.94
N CYS A 95 14.75 -2.85 7.40
CA CYS A 95 14.52 -2.89 5.95
C CYS A 95 13.62 -1.73 5.54
N LEU A 96 14.24 -0.68 5.00
CA LEU A 96 13.57 0.58 4.69
C LEU A 96 13.19 0.63 3.21
N MET A 97 11.90 0.59 2.89
CA MET A 97 11.39 0.94 1.56
C MET A 97 11.19 2.46 1.49
N GLN A 98 11.96 3.12 0.64
CA GLN A 98 12.02 4.58 0.59
C GLN A 98 11.66 5.14 -0.78
N GLY A 99 10.79 6.15 -0.80
CA GLY A 99 10.48 6.89 -2.01
C GLY A 99 9.48 6.18 -2.91
N GLY A 100 9.46 6.65 -4.16
CA GLY A 100 8.70 6.04 -5.25
C GLY A 100 7.25 6.49 -5.36
N SER A 101 6.63 6.12 -6.48
CA SER A 101 5.19 6.39 -6.70
C SER A 101 4.31 5.37 -5.97
N LEU A 102 4.78 4.13 -5.88
CA LEU A 102 4.14 3.00 -5.21
C LEU A 102 5.26 2.14 -4.57
N GLN A 103 5.04 1.52 -3.42
CA GLN A 103 6.05 0.61 -2.83
C GLN A 103 5.61 -0.84 -2.89
N VAL A 104 4.34 -1.12 -2.59
CA VAL A 104 3.74 -2.46 -2.63
C VAL A 104 2.54 -2.45 -3.57
N ASP A 105 2.59 -3.31 -4.59
CA ASP A 105 1.54 -3.44 -5.60
C ASP A 105 0.84 -4.79 -5.51
N GLY A 106 -0.42 -4.78 -5.08
CA GLY A 106 -1.35 -5.90 -5.21
C GLY A 106 -2.47 -5.61 -6.21
N SER A 107 -2.21 -4.72 -7.17
CA SER A 107 -3.18 -4.35 -8.19
C SER A 107 -3.04 -5.15 -9.48
N SER A 108 -3.98 -4.96 -10.41
CA SER A 108 -3.87 -5.42 -11.80
C SER A 108 -3.05 -4.47 -12.69
N ALA A 109 -2.62 -3.31 -12.17
CA ALA A 109 -2.07 -2.24 -13.00
C ALA A 109 -0.61 -2.47 -13.42
N TYR A 110 0.25 -3.07 -12.57
CA TYR A 110 1.69 -3.10 -12.80
C TYR A 110 2.31 -4.50 -12.96
N GLY A 111 1.66 -5.37 -13.74
CA GLY A 111 2.31 -6.54 -14.35
C GLY A 111 2.12 -7.89 -13.64
N ILE A 112 1.32 -7.96 -12.57
CA ILE A 112 0.93 -9.23 -11.96
C ILE A 112 -0.38 -9.71 -12.56
N SER A 113 -0.34 -10.80 -13.31
CA SER A 113 -1.51 -11.40 -13.98
C SER A 113 -2.41 -12.23 -13.03
N ASP A 114 -1.94 -12.55 -11.83
CA ASP A 114 -2.75 -13.29 -10.86
C ASP A 114 -4.01 -12.54 -10.51
N SER A 115 -5.13 -13.25 -10.49
CA SER A 115 -6.44 -12.68 -10.17
C SER A 115 -6.65 -12.41 -8.68
N ARG A 116 -5.76 -12.91 -7.81
CA ARG A 116 -5.90 -12.89 -6.35
C ARG A 116 -4.57 -12.61 -5.65
N VAL A 117 -4.66 -12.19 -4.39
CA VAL A 117 -3.53 -11.99 -3.46
C VAL A 117 -3.77 -12.76 -2.16
N ASP A 118 -3.96 -14.07 -2.27
CA ASP A 118 -4.25 -14.94 -1.12
C ASP A 118 -2.97 -15.24 -0.31
N ASN A 119 -3.09 -15.28 1.01
CA ASN A 119 -2.04 -15.74 1.91
C ASN A 119 -0.70 -14.98 1.75
N VAL A 120 -0.78 -13.65 1.73
CA VAL A 120 0.39 -12.76 1.65
C VAL A 120 0.75 -12.23 3.02
N ILE A 121 2.04 -12.27 3.37
CA ILE A 121 2.59 -11.75 4.63
C ILE A 121 3.77 -10.84 4.33
N LEU A 122 3.69 -9.59 4.78
CA LEU A 122 4.80 -8.64 4.81
C LEU A 122 5.17 -8.37 6.27
N GLU A 123 6.42 -8.59 6.63
CA GLU A 123 6.85 -8.65 8.03
C GLU A 123 8.13 -7.84 8.28
N GLY A 124 8.10 -6.92 9.26
CA GLY A 124 9.29 -6.16 9.67
C GLY A 124 9.74 -5.04 8.72
N ILE A 125 8.89 -4.61 7.78
CA ILE A 125 9.26 -3.62 6.75
C ILE A 125 8.84 -2.22 7.18
N THR A 126 9.74 -1.24 7.02
CA THR A 126 9.48 0.19 7.24
C THR A 126 9.25 0.91 5.90
N PHE A 127 8.14 1.63 5.78
CA PHE A 127 7.68 2.33 4.58
C PHE A 127 7.74 3.85 4.76
N VAL A 128 8.53 4.53 3.92
CA VAL A 128 8.81 5.97 4.07
C VAL A 128 8.77 6.73 2.74
N ASN A 129 8.16 7.91 2.78
CA ASN A 129 8.20 8.95 1.76
C ASN A 129 7.80 8.50 0.34
N ALA A 130 6.81 7.60 0.23
CA ALA A 130 6.21 7.27 -1.05
C ALA A 130 4.98 8.15 -1.33
N THR A 131 4.64 8.33 -2.61
CA THR A 131 3.32 8.87 -2.97
C THR A 131 2.23 7.94 -2.43
N ARG A 132 2.40 6.63 -2.59
CA ARG A 132 1.54 5.59 -2.02
C ARG A 132 2.43 4.45 -1.53
N ASN A 133 2.23 3.98 -0.30
CA ASN A 133 3.00 2.84 0.21
C ASN A 133 2.38 1.52 -0.29
N VAL A 134 1.06 1.40 -0.25
CA VAL A 134 0.34 0.15 -0.57
C VAL A 134 -0.87 0.45 -1.47
N TRP A 135 -1.01 -0.33 -2.55
CA TRP A 135 -2.24 -0.37 -3.35
C TRP A 135 -2.67 -1.82 -3.62
N ILE A 136 -3.90 -2.18 -3.24
CA ILE A 136 -4.43 -3.52 -3.48
C ILE A 136 -5.87 -3.42 -4.00
N ASN A 137 -6.08 -3.89 -5.23
CA ASN A 137 -7.38 -3.87 -5.91
C ASN A 137 -7.89 -5.26 -6.30
N LYS A 138 -7.31 -6.32 -5.72
CA LYS A 138 -7.63 -7.73 -5.96
C LYS A 138 -8.20 -8.38 -4.69
N PRO A 139 -9.03 -9.43 -4.80
CA PRO A 139 -9.47 -10.19 -3.65
C PRO A 139 -8.32 -11.03 -3.09
N GLY A 140 -8.43 -11.37 -1.80
CA GLY A 140 -7.46 -12.22 -1.12
C GLY A 140 -7.28 -11.84 0.34
N ASN A 141 -6.12 -12.20 0.91
CA ASN A 141 -5.78 -11.88 2.28
C ASN A 141 -4.32 -11.50 2.43
N VAL A 142 -4.07 -10.29 2.92
CA VAL A 142 -2.75 -9.69 3.09
C VAL A 142 -2.55 -9.30 4.54
N THR A 143 -1.42 -9.69 5.13
CA THR A 143 -1.05 -9.35 6.51
C THR A 143 0.21 -8.50 6.50
N PHE A 144 0.15 -7.33 7.11
CA PHE A 144 1.28 -6.50 7.49
C PHE A 144 1.54 -6.73 8.97
N LYS A 145 2.66 -7.35 9.29
CA LYS A 145 3.02 -7.71 10.66
C LYS A 145 4.29 -6.99 11.05
N ASP A 146 4.28 -6.32 12.20
CA ASP A 146 5.46 -5.59 12.68
C ASP A 146 6.00 -4.61 11.63
N CYS A 147 5.12 -3.96 10.88
CA CYS A 147 5.47 -2.98 9.85
C CYS A 147 5.38 -1.55 10.40
N GLU A 148 6.12 -0.65 9.79
CA GLU A 148 6.14 0.76 10.17
C GLU A 148 5.84 1.66 8.96
N PHE A 149 4.98 2.66 9.14
CA PHE A 149 4.67 3.68 8.15
C PHE A 149 5.06 5.03 8.74
N LEU A 150 6.22 5.54 8.33
CA LEU A 150 6.86 6.68 8.99
C LEU A 150 7.03 7.86 8.05
N ASN A 151 6.75 9.07 8.54
CA ASN A 151 7.10 10.33 7.89
C ASN A 151 6.63 10.43 6.43
N ASN A 152 5.52 9.78 6.08
CA ASN A 152 4.99 9.86 4.72
C ASN A 152 4.29 11.20 4.55
N VAL A 153 4.72 11.97 3.55
CA VAL A 153 4.14 13.27 3.18
C VAL A 153 3.69 13.16 1.74
N ALA A 154 2.41 12.81 1.53
CA ALA A 154 1.88 12.60 0.20
C ALA A 154 0.54 13.29 0.00
N PHE A 155 0.24 13.60 -1.26
CA PHE A 155 -1.08 14.11 -1.67
C PHE A 155 -2.12 13.01 -1.85
N THR A 156 -1.72 11.74 -1.68
CA THR A 156 -2.55 10.55 -1.86
C THR A 156 -2.51 9.68 -0.62
N THR A 157 -3.55 8.86 -0.45
CA THR A 157 -3.65 7.90 0.65
C THR A 157 -2.52 6.85 0.59
N PRO A 158 -1.73 6.70 1.66
CA PRO A 158 -0.65 5.70 1.79
C PRO A 158 -1.09 4.27 1.55
N VAL A 159 -2.16 3.85 2.21
CA VAL A 159 -2.68 2.48 2.15
C VAL A 159 -4.04 2.52 1.51
N HIS A 160 -4.12 2.08 0.25
CA HIS A 160 -5.35 2.13 -0.53
C HIS A 160 -5.81 0.74 -0.92
N LEU A 161 -6.97 0.39 -0.37
CA LEU A 161 -7.63 -0.88 -0.56
C LEU A 161 -8.94 -0.58 -1.31
N ASP A 162 -9.02 -0.97 -2.57
CA ASP A 162 -10.08 -0.58 -3.49
C ASP A 162 -10.64 -1.74 -4.31
N TYR A 163 -10.54 -2.96 -3.78
CA TYR A 163 -11.19 -4.11 -4.41
C TYR A 163 -12.72 -4.02 -4.38
N PHE A 164 -13.34 -4.07 -5.55
CA PHE A 164 -14.77 -4.21 -5.73
C PHE A 164 -15.06 -5.02 -6.99
N ASP A 165 -15.89 -6.04 -6.85
CA ASP A 165 -16.42 -6.81 -7.97
C ASP A 165 -17.90 -7.11 -7.70
N GLY A 166 -18.77 -6.38 -8.39
CA GLY A 166 -20.22 -6.54 -8.29
C GLY A 166 -20.72 -7.90 -8.81
N SER A 167 -19.94 -8.59 -9.64
CA SER A 167 -20.26 -9.92 -10.15
C SER A 167 -19.84 -11.04 -9.17
N ALA A 168 -18.81 -10.78 -8.35
CA ALA A 168 -18.26 -11.72 -7.38
C ALA A 168 -18.53 -11.27 -5.94
N SER A 169 -19.78 -11.00 -5.60
CA SER A 169 -20.17 -10.46 -4.27
C SER A 169 -19.71 -11.28 -3.05
N SER A 170 -19.39 -12.57 -3.22
CA SER A 170 -18.84 -13.44 -2.18
C SER A 170 -17.32 -13.28 -1.97
N GLU A 171 -16.63 -12.75 -2.96
CA GLU A 171 -15.20 -12.46 -2.87
C GLU A 171 -14.94 -11.17 -2.10
N ALA A 172 -13.76 -11.10 -1.50
CA ALA A 172 -13.36 -10.00 -0.66
C ALA A 172 -11.84 -9.87 -0.60
N LEU A 173 -11.40 -8.66 -0.27
CA LEU A 173 -10.04 -8.37 0.14
C LEU A 173 -10.02 -8.25 1.67
N THR A 174 -9.21 -9.05 2.35
CA THR A 174 -9.00 -8.93 3.80
C THR A 174 -7.59 -8.44 4.07
N VAL A 175 -7.45 -7.30 4.72
CA VAL A 175 -6.13 -6.75 5.08
C VAL A 175 -6.03 -6.64 6.58
N THR A 176 -4.96 -7.23 7.12
CA THR A 176 -4.66 -7.22 8.55
C THR A 176 -3.38 -6.42 8.78
N PHE A 177 -3.44 -5.46 9.70
CA PHE A 177 -2.27 -4.84 10.30
C PHE A 177 -2.16 -5.36 11.72
N ALA A 178 -1.05 -6.00 12.04
CA ALA A 178 -0.78 -6.60 13.33
C ALA A 178 0.53 -6.05 13.90
N ASN A 179 0.51 -5.51 15.12
CA ASN A 179 1.69 -4.91 15.77
C ASN A 179 2.37 -3.85 14.90
N SER A 180 1.60 -3.08 14.12
CA SER A 180 2.15 -2.12 13.16
C SER A 180 2.09 -0.68 13.68
N ARG A 181 2.97 0.18 13.17
CA ARG A 181 3.09 1.58 13.61
C ARG A 181 2.86 2.54 12.46
N PHE A 182 2.14 3.62 12.74
CA PHE A 182 1.89 4.71 11.82
C PHE A 182 2.27 6.02 12.50
N GLU A 183 3.44 6.56 12.17
CA GLU A 183 4.01 7.68 12.92
C GLU A 183 4.39 8.87 12.04
N ASN A 184 4.06 10.07 12.53
CA ASN A 184 4.49 11.35 11.95
C ASN A 184 4.13 11.52 10.48
N ASN A 185 3.06 10.89 10.01
CA ASN A 185 2.62 11.03 8.63
C ASN A 185 1.78 12.30 8.47
N GLN A 186 1.89 12.98 7.32
CA GLN A 186 1.24 14.26 7.06
C GLN A 186 0.47 14.24 5.74
N TYR A 187 -0.81 14.65 5.77
CA TYR A 187 -1.67 14.63 4.59
C TYR A 187 -2.52 15.90 4.46
N PRO A 188 -2.41 16.61 3.32
CA PRO A 188 -3.12 17.87 3.12
C PRO A 188 -4.58 17.75 2.70
N GLY A 189 -5.05 16.53 2.42
CA GLY A 189 -6.47 16.21 2.40
C GLY A 189 -7.37 16.92 1.40
N ARG A 190 -6.85 17.33 0.25
CA ARG A 190 -7.61 17.56 -0.98
C ARG A 190 -6.69 17.44 -2.20
N PRO A 191 -7.21 17.04 -3.38
CA PRO A 191 -8.63 16.80 -3.70
C PRO A 191 -9.20 15.43 -3.29
N ALA A 192 -8.38 14.48 -2.81
CA ALA A 192 -8.82 13.15 -2.41
C ALA A 192 -9.30 13.07 -0.94
N THR A 193 -10.03 11.99 -0.60
CA THR A 193 -10.42 11.65 0.78
C THR A 193 -9.17 11.50 1.66
N PRO A 194 -9.02 12.27 2.75
CA PRO A 194 -7.80 12.26 3.54
C PRO A 194 -7.85 11.16 4.59
N ALA A 195 -7.65 9.93 4.14
CA ALA A 195 -7.38 8.82 5.06
C ALA A 195 -5.94 8.35 4.89
N LEU A 196 -5.30 8.02 6.01
CA LEU A 196 -4.00 7.32 6.03
C LEU A 196 -4.18 5.87 5.54
N ILE A 197 -5.26 5.22 5.97
CA ILE A 197 -5.76 3.95 5.45
C ILE A 197 -7.15 4.16 4.87
N LEU A 198 -7.30 3.93 3.56
CA LEU A 198 -8.60 3.98 2.87
C LEU A 198 -8.99 2.58 2.38
N SER A 199 -10.10 2.10 2.90
CA SER A 199 -10.79 0.86 2.49
C SER A 199 -12.10 1.24 1.82
N SER A 200 -12.07 1.46 0.50
CA SER A 200 -13.13 2.20 -0.22
C SER A 200 -14.37 1.37 -0.59
N SER A 201 -14.36 0.06 -0.37
CA SER A 201 -15.40 -0.87 -0.81
C SER A 201 -15.96 -1.72 0.32
N ARG A 202 -17.25 -2.08 0.22
CA ARG A 202 -17.93 -3.02 1.12
C ARG A 202 -17.36 -4.44 1.10
N GLN A 203 -16.60 -4.79 0.06
CA GLN A 203 -15.91 -6.08 -0.07
C GLN A 203 -14.51 -6.07 0.56
N ASN A 204 -14.07 -4.94 1.10
CA ASN A 204 -12.81 -4.82 1.81
C ASN A 204 -13.07 -5.01 3.31
N ARG A 205 -12.34 -5.95 3.91
CA ARG A 205 -12.34 -6.22 5.34
C ARG A 205 -11.03 -5.72 5.92
N LEU A 206 -11.09 -4.76 6.82
CA LEU A 206 -9.91 -4.19 7.46
C LEU A 206 -9.83 -4.66 8.92
N ILE A 207 -8.68 -5.19 9.29
CA ILE A 207 -8.39 -5.67 10.64
C ILE A 207 -7.14 -4.95 11.15
N LEU A 208 -7.24 -4.32 12.31
CA LEU A 208 -6.17 -3.61 12.99
C LEU A 208 -6.05 -4.16 14.41
N GLU A 209 -4.94 -4.83 14.70
CA GLU A 209 -4.69 -5.45 16.00
C GLU A 209 -3.34 -5.00 16.57
N ASP A 210 -3.37 -4.45 17.78
CA ASP A 210 -2.16 -4.02 18.48
C ASP A 210 -1.35 -2.96 17.70
N CYS A 211 -2.00 -2.09 16.93
CA CYS A 211 -1.31 -1.03 16.16
C CYS A 211 -1.23 0.29 16.93
N ALA A 212 -0.21 1.08 16.61
CA ALA A 212 -0.03 2.44 17.14
C ALA A 212 -0.12 3.50 16.04
N PHE A 213 -0.86 4.57 16.30
CA PHE A 213 -0.99 5.75 15.46
C PHE A 213 -0.52 6.97 16.25
N SER A 214 0.65 7.51 15.94
CA SER A 214 1.24 8.59 16.73
C SER A 214 1.70 9.79 15.91
N GLY A 215 1.38 11.01 16.37
CA GLY A 215 1.91 12.24 15.79
C GLY A 215 1.52 12.50 14.33
N ASN A 216 0.48 11.84 13.82
CA ASN A 216 0.03 12.05 12.45
C ASN A 216 -0.71 13.38 12.33
N ASP A 217 -0.49 14.12 11.25
CA ASP A 217 -1.18 15.38 10.94
C ASP A 217 -1.97 15.25 9.65
N MET A 218 -3.25 14.94 9.79
CA MET A 218 -4.20 14.82 8.69
C MET A 218 -4.84 16.16 8.31
N THR A 219 -4.34 17.26 8.90
CA THR A 219 -4.81 18.64 8.65
C THR A 219 -3.72 19.53 8.05
N HIS A 220 -2.54 18.97 7.80
CA HIS A 220 -1.36 19.70 7.35
C HIS A 220 -1.63 20.48 6.06
N ASN A 221 -1.39 21.80 6.01
CA ASN A 221 -1.70 22.65 4.84
C ASN A 221 -3.16 22.59 4.36
N ASN A 222 -4.07 22.16 5.21
CA ASN A 222 -5.48 22.10 4.89
C ASN A 222 -6.14 23.45 5.16
N THR A 223 -6.35 24.24 4.11
CA THR A 223 -6.89 25.61 4.22
C THR A 223 -8.41 25.66 4.35
N LEU A 224 -9.10 24.52 4.25
CA LEU A 224 -10.55 24.46 4.29
C LEU A 224 -11.01 23.87 5.62
N SER A 225 -11.77 24.66 6.38
CA SER A 225 -12.33 24.29 7.70
C SER A 225 -13.31 23.12 7.67
N GLU A 226 -13.73 22.68 6.48
CA GLU A 226 -14.69 21.59 6.26
C GLU A 226 -14.01 20.25 5.97
N THR A 227 -12.69 20.16 6.07
CA THR A 227 -12.00 18.96 5.64
C THR A 227 -12.15 17.82 6.62
N GLN A 228 -12.71 16.76 6.08
CA GLN A 228 -13.09 15.58 6.82
C GLN A 228 -11.96 14.56 6.77
N SER A 229 -10.83 14.88 7.38
CA SER A 229 -9.70 13.97 7.44
C SER A 229 -9.81 12.98 8.59
N ALA A 230 -9.40 11.74 8.31
CA ALA A 230 -9.44 10.59 9.20
C ALA A 230 -8.13 9.80 9.13
N LEU A 231 -7.80 8.98 10.13
CA LEU A 231 -6.66 8.07 10.02
C LEU A 231 -7.10 6.87 9.21
N ILE A 232 -8.28 6.35 9.54
CA ILE A 232 -8.86 5.16 8.95
C ILE A 232 -10.22 5.52 8.38
N GLU A 233 -10.45 5.16 7.13
CA GLU A 233 -11.75 5.26 6.46
C GLU A 233 -12.10 3.89 5.87
N SER A 234 -13.24 3.31 6.25
CA SER A 234 -13.70 2.02 5.72
C SER A 234 -15.17 2.04 5.29
N SER A 235 -15.42 1.52 4.11
CA SER A 235 -16.76 1.25 3.56
C SER A 235 -17.22 -0.20 3.75
N GLY A 236 -16.33 -1.08 4.21
CA GLY A 236 -16.61 -2.48 4.51
C GLY A 236 -16.28 -2.85 5.96
N PRO A 237 -16.41 -4.14 6.32
CA PRO A 237 -16.24 -4.60 7.69
C PRO A 237 -14.92 -4.17 8.30
N LEU A 238 -14.98 -3.67 9.54
CA LEU A 238 -13.83 -3.11 10.25
C LEU A 238 -13.68 -3.71 11.64
N ARG A 239 -12.51 -4.27 11.95
CA ARG A 239 -12.17 -4.74 13.29
C ARG A 239 -10.95 -3.98 13.81
N ILE A 240 -11.09 -3.33 14.96
CA ILE A 240 -10.05 -2.54 15.63
C ILE A 240 -9.95 -3.03 17.07
N VAL A 241 -8.86 -3.73 17.40
CA VAL A 241 -8.63 -4.34 18.70
C VAL A 241 -7.28 -3.91 19.29
N ARG A 242 -7.28 -3.37 20.51
CA ARG A 242 -6.06 -2.99 21.25
C ARG A 242 -5.14 -1.99 20.52
N ASN A 243 -5.73 -1.04 19.79
CA ASN A 243 -4.96 -0.02 19.09
C ASN A 243 -4.79 1.23 19.95
N CYS A 244 -3.72 1.96 19.69
CA CYS A 244 -3.41 3.21 20.36
C CYS A 244 -3.35 4.38 19.41
N PHE A 245 -3.97 5.48 19.82
CA PHE A 245 -3.98 6.73 19.10
C PHE A 245 -3.35 7.78 20.01
N SER A 246 -2.28 8.44 19.59
CA SER A 246 -1.61 9.43 20.43
C SER A 246 -1.16 10.64 19.65
N PHE A 247 -1.45 11.84 20.15
CA PHE A 247 -0.95 13.09 19.58
C PHE A 247 -1.30 13.31 18.10
N ASN A 248 -2.40 12.72 17.60
CA ASN A 248 -2.81 12.91 16.21
C ASN A 248 -3.57 14.24 16.05
N GLN A 249 -3.41 14.87 14.88
CA GLN A 249 -4.19 16.04 14.46
C GLN A 249 -5.14 15.62 13.35
N MET A 250 -6.42 15.63 13.67
CA MET A 250 -7.50 15.08 12.84
C MET A 250 -8.51 16.17 12.49
N GLY A 251 -9.10 16.08 11.29
CA GLY A 251 -10.17 16.99 10.87
C GLY A 251 -11.52 16.66 11.52
N VAL A 252 -11.87 15.37 11.59
CA VAL A 252 -13.17 14.93 12.14
C VAL A 252 -13.01 13.86 13.22
N SER A 253 -12.38 12.74 12.86
CA SER A 253 -12.37 11.51 13.67
C SER A 253 -11.15 10.67 13.30
N PRO A 254 -10.53 9.96 14.25
CA PRO A 254 -9.55 8.92 13.94
C PRO A 254 -10.09 7.86 12.98
N VAL A 255 -11.32 7.38 13.20
CA VAL A 255 -11.92 6.30 12.41
C VAL A 255 -13.25 6.76 11.80
N VAL A 256 -13.41 6.56 10.49
CA VAL A 256 -14.64 6.83 9.75
C VAL A 256 -15.15 5.55 9.10
N LEU A 257 -16.43 5.26 9.31
CA LEU A 257 -17.14 4.12 8.73
C LEU A 257 -18.29 4.59 7.86
N TYR A 258 -18.55 3.98 6.70
CA TYR A 258 -19.77 4.29 5.91
C TYR A 258 -20.85 3.23 6.03
N ASN A 259 -20.46 1.98 6.25
CA ASN A 259 -21.39 0.87 6.37
C ASN A 259 -20.64 -0.37 6.88
N GLY A 260 -21.37 -1.29 7.50
CA GLY A 260 -20.90 -2.65 7.74
C GLY A 260 -20.71 -3.04 9.20
N ASP A 261 -20.35 -4.31 9.37
CA ASP A 261 -20.03 -4.89 10.66
C ASP A 261 -18.76 -4.24 11.21
N PHE A 262 -18.83 -3.76 12.44
CA PHE A 262 -17.64 -3.25 13.12
C PHE A 262 -17.45 -3.91 14.49
N GLN A 263 -16.19 -4.04 14.87
CA GLN A 263 -15.78 -4.50 16.19
C GLN A 263 -14.71 -3.55 16.70
N PHE A 264 -14.97 -2.89 17.82
CA PHE A 264 -14.06 -1.92 18.43
C PHE A 264 -13.85 -2.34 19.89
N LEU A 265 -12.63 -2.77 20.24
CA LEU A 265 -12.36 -3.37 21.55
C LEU A 265 -11.03 -2.89 22.14
N ASN A 266 -11.08 -2.36 23.36
CA ASN A 266 -9.92 -1.95 24.16
C ASN A 266 -8.97 -1.01 23.40
N ASN A 267 -9.51 0.03 22.76
CA ASN A 267 -8.68 1.02 22.08
C ASN A 267 -8.42 2.21 23.01
N PHE A 268 -7.27 2.85 22.85
CA PHE A 268 -6.77 3.89 23.75
C PHE A 268 -6.46 5.18 22.98
N ASP A 269 -6.71 6.34 23.59
CA ASP A 269 -6.36 7.63 23.01
C ASP A 269 -5.74 8.59 24.02
N GLU A 270 -4.62 9.18 23.62
CA GLU A 270 -3.89 10.16 24.41
C GLU A 270 -3.71 11.45 23.59
N LEU A 271 -4.31 12.54 24.07
CA LEU A 271 -3.93 13.91 23.70
C LEU A 271 -4.13 14.26 22.20
N SER A 272 -4.88 13.46 21.46
CA SER A 272 -5.25 13.77 20.08
C SER A 272 -6.19 14.98 20.02
N ARG A 273 -5.92 15.91 19.11
CA ARG A 273 -6.64 17.19 19.01
C ARG A 273 -7.61 17.19 17.84
N GLY A 274 -8.73 17.89 17.99
CA GLY A 274 -9.77 17.98 16.96
C GLY A 274 -10.74 16.80 16.95
N ILE A 275 -10.60 15.85 17.87
CA ILE A 275 -11.51 14.72 18.00
C ILE A 275 -12.86 15.20 18.54
N LYS A 276 -13.92 14.93 17.78
CA LYS A 276 -15.29 15.05 18.26
C LYS A 276 -15.85 13.70 18.70
N CYS A 277 -15.41 12.63 18.04
CA CYS A 277 -15.78 11.27 18.34
C CYS A 277 -14.69 10.31 17.81
N PRO A 278 -14.24 9.32 18.60
CA PRO A 278 -13.28 8.28 18.19
C PRO A 278 -13.63 7.53 16.92
N LEU A 279 -14.92 7.21 16.81
CA LEU A 279 -15.52 6.45 15.72
C LEU A 279 -16.70 7.25 15.18
N THR A 280 -16.60 7.70 13.93
CA THR A 280 -17.71 8.38 13.27
C THR A 280 -18.24 7.51 12.16
N SER A 281 -19.50 7.12 12.23
CA SER A 281 -20.17 6.49 11.10
C SER A 281 -20.85 7.55 10.22
N ARG A 282 -20.87 7.28 8.93
CA ARG A 282 -21.53 8.06 7.88
C ARG A 282 -22.58 7.17 7.24
N PHE A 283 -23.64 7.80 6.78
CA PHE A 283 -24.76 7.08 6.17
C PHE A 283 -25.18 7.79 4.90
N GLU A 284 -25.52 7.02 3.89
CA GLU A 284 -26.03 7.51 2.62
C GLU A 284 -27.53 7.81 2.71
N SER A 285 -28.23 7.19 3.66
CA SER A 285 -29.68 7.37 3.85
C SER A 285 -30.08 7.44 5.33
N ALA A 286 -31.23 8.06 5.61
CA ALA A 286 -31.83 8.07 6.94
C ALA A 286 -32.13 6.65 7.46
N ALA A 287 -32.54 5.72 6.58
CA ALA A 287 -32.76 4.33 6.95
C ALA A 287 -31.47 3.61 7.38
N GLN A 288 -30.35 3.88 6.72
CA GLN A 288 -29.03 3.39 7.15
C GLN A 288 -28.64 4.01 8.49
N PHE A 289 -28.85 5.32 8.69
CA PHE A 289 -28.62 5.98 9.98
C PHE A 289 -29.47 5.35 11.09
N GLU A 290 -30.75 5.06 10.86
CA GLU A 290 -31.61 4.43 11.86
C GLU A 290 -31.19 2.98 12.16
N ALA A 291 -30.75 2.23 11.15
CA ALA A 291 -30.30 0.85 11.31
C ALA A 291 -28.92 0.74 11.99
N PHE A 292 -28.09 1.77 11.87
CA PHE A 292 -26.68 1.74 12.26
C PHE A 292 -26.24 2.99 13.01
N ALA A 293 -27.14 3.61 13.80
CA ALA A 293 -26.95 4.92 14.43
C ALA A 293 -25.52 5.10 15.00
N PRO A 294 -24.90 6.28 14.83
CA PRO A 294 -23.51 6.49 15.17
C PRO A 294 -23.27 6.19 16.63
N ILE A 295 -22.44 5.17 16.87
CA ILE A 295 -21.99 4.82 18.21
C ILE A 295 -20.68 5.56 18.41
N CYS A 296 -20.72 6.56 19.29
CA CYS A 296 -19.49 7.12 19.81
C CYS A 296 -19.00 6.18 20.91
N GLU A 297 -18.10 5.27 20.56
CA GLU A 297 -17.39 4.46 21.56
C GLU A 297 -16.20 5.27 22.07
N ASP A 298 -16.18 5.53 23.37
CA ASP A 298 -15.06 6.20 24.02
C ASP A 298 -13.82 5.30 23.97
N PHE A 299 -12.66 5.93 23.81
CA PHE A 299 -11.40 5.27 24.09
C PHE A 299 -11.23 5.08 25.60
N ASP A 300 -10.56 4.01 26.00
CA ASP A 300 -10.10 3.91 27.38
C ASP A 300 -9.02 4.99 27.61
N ALA A 301 -9.18 5.76 28.68
CA ALA A 301 -8.25 6.81 29.10
C ALA A 301 -6.99 6.24 29.79
N ALA A 302 -6.92 4.92 30.00
CA ALA A 302 -5.72 4.24 30.46
C ALA A 302 -4.56 4.41 29.46
N THR A 303 -3.33 4.46 30.00
CA THR A 303 -2.12 4.61 29.18
C THR A 303 -1.99 3.43 28.21
N CYS A 304 -1.77 3.74 26.95
CA CYS A 304 -1.45 2.73 25.95
C CYS A 304 -0.20 1.95 26.38
N LEU A 305 -0.33 0.64 26.63
CA LEU A 305 0.80 -0.24 26.97
C LEU A 305 1.34 -1.00 25.76
N LEU A 306 1.00 -0.61 24.52
CA LEU A 306 1.71 -1.15 23.36
C LEU A 306 3.17 -0.77 23.53
N SER A 307 3.92 -1.81 23.86
CA SER A 307 5.18 -1.72 24.57
C SER A 307 6.13 -0.78 23.81
N GLU A 308 6.56 0.31 24.46
CA GLU A 308 7.70 1.14 24.05
C GLU A 308 9.02 0.34 23.98
N THR A 309 8.97 -1.00 23.90
CA THR A 309 10.13 -1.90 23.92
C THR A 309 11.11 -1.70 22.78
N GLY A 310 10.76 -0.91 21.76
CA GLY A 310 11.74 -0.29 20.88
C GLY A 310 11.67 1.22 21.10
N ALA A 311 12.63 1.79 21.84
CA ALA A 311 12.86 3.23 21.81
C ALA A 311 12.90 3.66 20.34
N ALA A 312 12.09 4.65 19.95
CA ALA A 312 11.99 5.13 18.57
C ALA A 312 13.40 5.15 17.96
N THR A 313 13.66 4.19 17.06
CA THR A 313 14.97 4.12 16.44
C THR A 313 15.09 5.43 15.68
N PRO A 314 16.04 6.33 16.03
CA PRO A 314 16.13 7.62 15.38
C PRO A 314 16.14 7.36 13.89
N ALA A 315 15.18 7.96 13.16
CA ALA A 315 15.03 7.78 11.72
C ALA A 315 16.44 7.80 11.14
N PRO A 316 16.88 6.73 10.45
CA PRO A 316 18.26 6.62 10.02
C PRO A 316 18.60 7.93 9.34
N ASN A 317 19.64 8.61 9.83
CA ASN A 317 19.95 9.96 9.40
C ASN A 317 20.22 9.86 7.90
N VAL A 318 19.19 10.15 7.10
CA VAL A 318 19.19 9.92 5.65
C VAL A 318 20.16 10.95 5.15
N THR A 319 21.42 10.55 5.05
CA THR A 319 22.42 11.30 4.33
C THR A 319 21.93 11.20 2.90
N THR A 320 21.21 12.23 2.45
CA THR A 320 20.78 12.36 1.07
C THR A 320 22.03 12.19 0.23
N VAL A 321 22.23 10.99 -0.33
CA VAL A 321 23.30 10.76 -1.29
C VAL A 321 22.95 11.72 -2.42
N PRO A 322 23.80 12.73 -2.70
CA PRO A 322 23.48 13.71 -3.72
C PRO A 322 23.25 12.94 -5.02
N THR A 323 22.06 13.06 -5.59
CA THR A 323 21.82 12.64 -6.97
C THR A 323 22.95 13.26 -7.80
N PRO A 324 23.72 12.46 -8.55
CA PRO A 324 24.77 13.01 -9.40
C PRO A 324 24.12 14.10 -10.25
N ALA A 325 24.57 15.34 -10.08
CA ALA A 325 24.15 16.42 -10.95
C ALA A 325 24.41 15.95 -12.37
N VAL A 326 23.37 15.96 -13.21
CA VAL A 326 23.49 15.69 -14.64
C VAL A 326 24.41 16.79 -15.19
N GLY A 327 25.70 16.48 -15.19
CA GLY A 327 26.75 17.35 -15.69
C GLY A 327 26.46 17.63 -17.16
N GLY A 328 26.43 18.92 -17.49
CA GLY A 328 26.17 19.39 -18.85
C GLY A 328 27.02 18.62 -19.87
N ALA A 329 26.39 18.37 -21.02
CA ALA A 329 27.00 17.69 -22.15
C ALA A 329 28.40 18.28 -22.46
N PRO A 330 29.47 17.46 -22.45
CA PRO A 330 30.75 17.91 -22.94
C PRO A 330 30.68 18.07 -24.46
N THR A 331 30.97 19.27 -24.94
CA THR A 331 31.23 19.55 -26.35
C THR A 331 32.48 18.79 -26.76
N VAL A 332 32.32 17.70 -27.52
CA VAL A 332 33.44 16.89 -28.03
C VAL A 332 33.96 17.51 -29.32
N SER A 333 35.26 17.86 -29.33
CA SER A 333 36.06 18.08 -30.53
C SER A 333 36.89 16.80 -30.79
N PRO A 334 37.09 16.35 -32.04
CA PRO A 334 37.60 15.01 -32.30
C PRO A 334 39.13 14.99 -32.43
N ALA A 335 39.81 14.14 -31.65
CA ALA A 335 41.06 13.47 -32.05
C ALA A 335 41.52 12.46 -30.98
N GLY A 336 41.90 11.25 -31.43
CA GLY A 336 42.82 10.37 -30.69
C GLY A 336 42.20 9.08 -30.18
N ALA A 337 42.35 8.01 -30.97
CA ALA A 337 42.01 6.65 -30.57
C ALA A 337 43.01 6.08 -29.55
N VAL A 338 42.50 5.53 -28.45
CA VAL A 338 43.19 4.54 -27.60
C VAL A 338 42.16 3.48 -27.18
N PRO A 339 42.47 2.17 -27.26
CA PRO A 339 41.53 1.12 -26.90
C PRO A 339 41.47 0.96 -25.38
N SER A 340 40.26 1.07 -24.81
CA SER A 340 39.98 0.68 -23.43
C SER A 340 38.92 -0.42 -23.40
N THR A 341 39.21 -1.42 -22.56
CA THR A 341 38.48 -2.66 -22.36
C THR A 341 37.12 -2.39 -21.70
N PRO A 342 36.00 -2.98 -22.19
CA PRO A 342 34.68 -2.69 -21.65
C PRO A 342 34.48 -3.42 -20.32
N THR A 343 34.22 -2.65 -19.26
CA THR A 343 33.59 -3.16 -18.04
C THR A 343 32.10 -3.00 -18.25
N GLY A 344 31.40 -4.10 -18.54
CA GLY A 344 29.96 -4.09 -18.80
C GLY A 344 29.16 -3.91 -17.52
N THR A 345 28.56 -2.74 -17.35
CA THR A 345 27.36 -2.58 -16.53
C THR A 345 26.21 -3.25 -17.27
N VAL A 346 25.70 -4.36 -16.72
CA VAL A 346 24.51 -5.03 -17.24
C VAL A 346 23.30 -4.13 -16.93
N PRO A 347 22.58 -3.59 -17.94
CA PRO A 347 21.34 -2.88 -17.68
C PRO A 347 20.34 -3.82 -17.02
N ALA A 348 19.65 -3.33 -15.99
CA ALA A 348 18.56 -4.07 -15.37
C ALA A 348 17.52 -4.42 -16.45
N PRO A 349 16.97 -5.65 -16.46
CA PRO A 349 15.89 -6.00 -17.36
C PRO A 349 14.71 -5.07 -17.12
N THR A 350 14.30 -4.35 -18.17
CA THR A 350 13.04 -3.61 -18.18
C THR A 350 11.91 -4.62 -18.11
N LEU A 351 11.25 -4.72 -16.96
CA LEU A 351 9.93 -5.32 -16.86
C LEU A 351 8.96 -4.36 -17.57
N SER A 352 8.86 -4.47 -18.89
CA SER A 352 7.79 -3.77 -19.61
C SER A 352 6.47 -4.39 -19.15
N PRO A 353 5.48 -3.58 -18.74
CA PRO A 353 4.14 -4.10 -18.48
C PRO A 353 3.68 -4.88 -19.72
N ALA A 354 3.08 -6.03 -19.49
CA ALA A 354 2.39 -6.75 -20.56
C ALA A 354 1.36 -5.78 -21.14
N VAL A 355 1.53 -5.40 -22.40
CA VAL A 355 0.51 -4.69 -23.16
C VAL A 355 -0.71 -5.59 -23.14
N VAL A 356 -1.72 -5.21 -22.35
CA VAL A 356 -3.01 -5.87 -22.37
C VAL A 356 -3.58 -5.55 -23.75
N ASP A 357 -3.60 -6.56 -24.62
CA ASP A 357 -4.23 -6.48 -25.93
C ASP A 357 -5.74 -6.31 -25.70
N GLU A 358 -6.20 -5.06 -25.82
CA GLU A 358 -7.58 -4.64 -25.62
C GLU A 358 -8.49 -4.99 -26.81
N THR A 359 -8.19 -6.10 -27.49
CA THR A 359 -8.96 -6.61 -28.62
C THR A 359 -9.33 -8.08 -28.40
N ASP A 360 -10.34 -8.34 -27.56
CA ASP A 360 -11.44 -9.30 -27.81
C ASP A 360 -12.25 -9.54 -26.53
N ARG A 361 -13.29 -8.73 -26.31
CA ARG A 361 -14.54 -9.12 -25.59
C ARG A 361 -15.56 -7.98 -25.74
N GLY A 362 -16.41 -8.11 -26.75
CA GLY A 362 -17.69 -7.42 -26.80
C GLY A 362 -18.61 -7.95 -25.70
N ILE A 363 -18.55 -7.33 -24.53
CA ILE A 363 -19.58 -7.41 -23.49
C ILE A 363 -19.88 -5.97 -23.12
N GLU A 364 -21.07 -5.50 -23.46
CA GLU A 364 -21.61 -4.24 -22.94
C GLU A 364 -21.69 -4.36 -21.41
N VAL A 365 -20.76 -3.71 -20.72
CA VAL A 365 -20.82 -3.46 -19.28
C VAL A 365 -21.63 -2.18 -19.09
N PRO A 366 -22.66 -2.16 -18.22
CA PRO A 366 -23.38 -0.92 -17.93
C PRO A 366 -22.43 0.05 -17.21
N GLU A 367 -22.34 1.27 -17.71
CA GLU A 367 -21.61 2.37 -17.07
C GLU A 367 -22.13 2.59 -15.64
N SER A 368 -21.41 2.10 -14.64
CA SER A 368 -21.49 2.58 -13.26
C SER A 368 -20.15 3.16 -12.83
N SER A 369 -19.68 4.12 -13.61
CA SER A 369 -18.67 5.07 -13.18
C SER A 369 -19.36 6.07 -12.26
N ALA A 370 -19.26 5.87 -10.94
CA ALA A 370 -19.50 6.95 -9.98
C ALA A 370 -18.35 7.96 -10.13
N VAL A 371 -18.45 8.78 -11.18
CA VAL A 371 -17.57 9.91 -11.43
C VAL A 371 -17.92 10.97 -10.39
N TYR A 372 -17.07 11.12 -9.38
CA TYR A 372 -16.98 12.37 -8.62
C TYR A 372 -16.41 13.45 -9.56
N SER A 373 -17.26 14.02 -10.41
CA SER A 373 -16.96 15.21 -11.20
C SER A 373 -17.43 16.44 -10.44
N ALA A 374 -16.48 17.28 -10.05
CA ALA A 374 -16.74 18.63 -9.60
C ALA A 374 -17.25 19.47 -10.79
N HIS A 375 -18.56 19.47 -11.03
CA HIS A 375 -19.22 20.49 -11.85
C HIS A 375 -20.14 21.36 -11.01
N SER A 376 -19.66 22.59 -10.79
CA SER A 376 -20.43 23.79 -10.48
C SER A 376 -21.48 24.03 -11.58
N VAL A 377 -22.72 23.61 -11.32
CA VAL A 377 -23.91 24.25 -11.89
C VAL A 377 -25.01 24.17 -10.85
N GLY A 378 -25.50 25.35 -10.45
CA GLY A 378 -26.42 25.50 -9.35
C GLY A 378 -27.73 24.76 -9.58
N LEU A 379 -28.02 23.80 -8.70
CA LEU A 379 -29.37 23.40 -8.37
C LEU A 379 -29.41 23.10 -6.87
N SER A 380 -30.21 23.88 -6.17
CA SER A 380 -30.51 23.73 -4.75
C SER A 380 -31.28 22.43 -4.51
N LEU A 381 -30.58 21.34 -4.20
CA LEU A 381 -31.14 20.22 -3.44
C LEU A 381 -30.30 20.03 -2.18
N MET A 382 -30.92 20.25 -1.03
CA MET A 382 -30.35 19.91 0.27
C MET A 382 -30.24 18.38 0.37
N ALA A 383 -29.06 17.83 0.07
CA ALA A 383 -28.66 16.57 0.68
C ALA A 383 -28.40 16.88 2.16
N ALA A 384 -29.35 16.50 3.02
CA ALA A 384 -29.16 16.56 4.46
C ALA A 384 -28.14 15.50 4.84
N PHE A 385 -26.86 15.88 4.92
CA PHE A 385 -25.86 15.06 5.58
C PHE A 385 -26.13 15.11 7.08
N PHE A 386 -26.60 14.01 7.65
CA PHE A 386 -26.72 13.86 9.09
C PHE A 386 -25.35 13.53 9.67
N VAL A 387 -24.53 14.55 9.89
CA VAL A 387 -23.39 14.41 10.81
C VAL A 387 -23.95 14.63 12.21
N VAL A 388 -24.36 13.54 12.87
CA VAL A 388 -24.65 13.59 14.30
C VAL A 388 -23.32 13.57 15.01
N VAL A 389 -22.85 14.76 15.38
CA VAL A 389 -21.85 14.88 16.43
C VAL A 389 -22.58 14.60 17.73
N CYS A 390 -22.29 13.46 18.37
CA CYS A 390 -22.66 13.26 19.76
C CYS A 390 -21.99 14.39 20.55
N GLN A 391 -22.76 15.42 20.90
CA GLN A 391 -22.34 16.40 21.89
C GLN A 391 -22.47 15.71 23.25
N MET A 392 -21.35 15.61 23.96
CA MET A 392 -21.35 15.30 25.39
C MET A 392 -21.98 16.44 26.19
#